data_AF-A0A2A9D1X3-F1
#
_entry.id   AF-A0A2A9D1X3-F1
#
_cell.length_a   1.000
_cell.length_b   1.000
_cell.length_c   1.000
_cell.angle_alpha   90.00
_cell.angle_beta   90.00
_cell.angle_gamma   90.00
#
_symmetry.space_group_name_H-M   'P 1'
#
loop_
_entity.id
_entity.type
_entity.pdbx_description
1 polymer ?
#
loop_
_entity_poly.entity_id
_entity_poly.type
_entity_poly.pdbx_seq_one_letter_code
_entity_poly.pdbx_strand_id
1 'polypeptide(L)'
;MTRIIPADRIEEIVGARRRKHQHLGRAVSAEATVHILHSQECRDSLDDLRECVYSRALDRGIDTRAWRHHMDCVAELAIVRGELVPAVGSNRDA
;
A
#
# COMPACT_ATOMS: atom_id res chain seq x y z
N MET A 1 -6.53 -3.51 -12.53
CA MET A 1 -7.17 -2.19 -12.81
C MET A 1 -6.96 -1.31 -11.59
N THR A 2 -6.00 -0.39 -11.67
CA THR A 2 -5.70 0.55 -10.58
C THR A 2 -6.54 1.81 -10.75
N ARG A 3 -7.35 2.16 -9.74
CA ARG A 3 -8.10 3.43 -9.72
C ARG A 3 -7.28 4.48 -8.96
N ILE A 4 -7.03 5.62 -9.59
CA ILE A 4 -6.39 6.77 -8.93
C ILE A 4 -7.43 7.39 -7.98
N ILE A 5 -7.12 7.42 -6.69
CA ILE A 5 -7.94 8.01 -5.63
C ILE A 5 -7.31 9.36 -5.22
N PRO A 6 -8.10 10.43 -5.02
CA PRO A 6 -7.58 11.71 -4.53
C PRO A 6 -6.74 11.55 -3.26
N ALA A 7 -5.76 12.44 -3.11
CA ALA A 7 -4.69 12.31 -2.13
C ALA A 7 -5.18 12.22 -0.67
N ASP A 8 -6.19 13.00 -0.31
CA ASP A 8 -6.72 13.06 1.05
C ASP A 8 -7.57 11.82 1.35
N ARG A 9 -8.32 11.36 0.34
CA ARG A 9 -9.18 10.18 0.45
C ARG A 9 -8.39 8.89 0.59
N ILE A 10 -7.22 8.77 -0.05
CA ILE A 10 -6.37 7.57 0.08
C ILE A 10 -5.68 7.51 1.46
N GLU A 11 -5.34 8.65 2.06
CA GLU A 11 -4.80 8.69 3.43
C GLU A 11 -5.87 8.26 4.45
N GLU A 12 -7.12 8.68 4.29
CA GLU A 12 -8.25 8.24 5.10
C GLU A 12 -8.54 6.74 4.95
N ILE A 13 -8.57 6.23 3.71
CA ILE A 13 -8.82 4.80 3.44
C ILE A 13 -7.73 3.93 4.08
N VAL A 14 -6.47 4.29 3.85
CA VAL A 14 -5.34 3.56 4.43
C VAL A 14 -5.30 3.76 5.95
N GLY A 15 -5.71 4.92 6.46
CA GLY A 15 -5.69 5.25 7.89
C GLY A 15 -4.35 5.82 8.36
N ALA A 16 -3.56 6.39 7.46
CA ALA A 16 -2.25 6.96 7.75
C ALA A 16 -1.89 8.12 6.82
N ARG A 17 -1.04 9.03 7.30
CA ARG A 17 -0.44 10.10 6.48
C ARG A 17 0.69 9.55 5.62
N ARG A 18 0.93 10.18 4.45
CA ARG A 18 2.12 9.86 3.64
C ARG A 18 3.40 10.00 4.43
N ARG A 19 4.29 9.03 4.25
CA ARG A 19 5.67 9.11 4.72
C ARG A 19 6.57 9.59 3.59
N LYS A 20 7.73 10.15 3.95
CA LYS A 20 8.66 10.73 2.99
C LYS A 20 9.15 9.70 1.96
N HIS A 21 9.50 8.49 2.42
CA HIS A 21 10.12 7.46 1.59
C HIS A 21 9.37 6.11 1.60
N GLN A 22 8.59 5.81 2.65
CA GLN A 22 7.89 4.52 2.78
C GLN A 22 6.54 4.51 2.05
N HIS A 23 6.25 3.38 1.42
CA HIS A 23 4.91 3.07 0.92
C HIS A 23 4.10 2.41 2.02
N LEU A 24 2.89 2.89 2.24
CA LEU A 24 1.95 2.28 3.17
C LEU A 24 0.80 1.65 2.39
N GLY A 25 0.09 0.72 2.99
CA GLY A 25 -1.12 0.19 2.40
C GLY A 25 -2.04 -0.45 3.41
N ARG A 26 -3.24 -0.74 2.95
CA ARG A 26 -4.29 -1.41 3.73
C ARG A 26 -5.07 -2.33 2.81
N ALA A 27 -5.19 -3.60 3.22
CA ALA A 27 -6.12 -4.53 2.61
C ALA A 27 -7.49 -4.38 3.29
N VAL A 28 -8.47 -3.82 2.59
CA VAL A 28 -9.83 -3.64 3.12
C VAL A 28 -10.61 -4.92 2.85
N SER A 29 -10.88 -5.69 3.90
CA SER A 29 -11.52 -7.01 3.79
C SER A 29 -12.94 -6.90 3.23
N ALA A 30 -13.69 -5.88 3.63
CA ALA A 30 -15.05 -5.60 3.18
C ALA A 30 -15.14 -5.31 1.66
N GLU A 31 -14.07 -4.79 1.06
CA GLU A 31 -14.02 -4.42 -0.36
C GLU A 31 -13.18 -5.41 -1.19
N ALA A 32 -12.59 -6.43 -0.56
CA ALA A 32 -11.62 -7.34 -1.15
C ALA A 32 -10.53 -6.60 -1.97
N THR A 33 -10.13 -5.42 -1.50
CA THR A 33 -9.27 -4.48 -2.25
C THR A 33 -8.09 -4.05 -1.41
N VAL A 34 -6.91 -3.97 -2.03
CA VAL A 34 -5.70 -3.38 -1.41
C VAL A 34 -5.49 -1.98 -1.94
N HIS A 35 -5.33 -1.04 -1.01
CA HIS A 35 -5.02 0.35 -1.28
C HIS A 35 -3.55 0.62 -0.99
N ILE A 36 -2.86 1.26 -1.94
CA ILE A 36 -1.48 1.73 -1.78
C ILE A 36 -1.50 3.23 -1.55
N LEU A 37 -0.91 3.64 -0.44
CA LEU A 37 -0.52 5.01 -0.18
C LEU A 37 0.96 5.17 -0.55
N HIS A 38 1.20 5.73 -1.73
CA HIS A 38 2.56 6.05 -2.19
C HIS A 38 3.24 7.07 -1.29
N SER A 39 4.56 6.94 -1.16
CA SER A 39 5.38 7.92 -0.44
C SER A 39 5.27 9.31 -1.05
N GLN A 40 5.62 10.33 -0.27
CA GLN A 40 5.69 11.71 -0.75
C GLN A 40 6.66 11.82 -1.94
N GLU A 41 7.83 11.18 -1.86
CA GLU A 41 8.79 11.15 -2.96
C GLU A 41 8.19 10.58 -4.25
N CYS A 42 7.44 9.47 -4.20
CA CYS A 42 6.78 8.95 -5.40
C CYS A 42 5.70 9.89 -5.94
N ARG A 43 4.94 10.55 -5.06
CA ARG A 43 3.94 11.54 -5.46
C ARG A 43 4.58 12.73 -6.18
N ASP A 44 5.76 13.15 -5.75
CA ASP A 44 6.44 14.33 -6.28
C ASP A 44 7.30 14.04 -7.51
N SER A 45 7.78 12.79 -7.67
CA SER A 45 8.70 12.39 -8.74
C SER A 45 8.06 11.65 -9.91
N LEU A 46 6.89 11.03 -9.72
CA LEU A 46 6.21 10.27 -10.78
C LEU A 46 5.05 11.08 -11.33
N ASP A 47 5.04 11.27 -12.65
CA ASP A 47 3.89 11.82 -13.38
C ASP A 47 2.66 10.90 -13.26
N ASP A 48 2.88 9.59 -13.21
CA ASP A 48 1.86 8.57 -13.00
C ASP A 48 2.27 7.53 -11.95
N LEU A 49 1.55 7.52 -10.82
CA LEU A 49 1.78 6.58 -9.72
C LEU A 49 1.53 5.11 -10.10
N ARG A 50 0.83 4.84 -11.20
CA ARG A 50 0.66 3.47 -11.74
C ARG A 50 1.98 2.90 -12.26
N GLU A 51 2.94 3.75 -12.60
CA GLU A 51 4.28 3.32 -13.01
C GLU A 51 5.17 2.92 -11.82
N CYS A 52 4.75 3.24 -10.59
CA CYS A 52 5.45 2.81 -9.39
C CYS A 52 5.55 1.27 -9.32
N VAL A 53 6.70 0.74 -8.90
CA VAL A 53 6.93 -0.71 -8.78
C VAL A 53 5.92 -1.39 -7.84
N TYR A 54 5.43 -0.69 -6.83
CA TYR A 54 4.39 -1.19 -5.91
C TYR A 54 3.03 -1.34 -6.60
N SER A 55 2.65 -0.37 -7.46
CA SER A 55 1.42 -0.46 -8.26
C SER A 55 1.49 -1.62 -9.25
N ARG A 56 2.64 -1.79 -9.91
CA ARG A 56 2.87 -2.92 -10.83
C ARG A 56 2.86 -4.28 -10.11
N ALA A 57 3.34 -4.33 -8.86
CA ALA A 57 3.23 -5.53 -8.04
C ALA A 57 1.78 -5.85 -7.69
N LEU A 58 0.97 -4.84 -7.34
CA LEU A 58 -0.46 -5.02 -7.07
C LEU A 58 -1.25 -5.51 -8.28
N ASP A 59 -0.88 -5.10 -9.50
CA ASP A 59 -1.54 -5.60 -10.72
C ASP A 59 -1.38 -7.11 -10.94
N ARG A 60 -0.40 -7.75 -10.27
CA ARG A 60 -0.24 -9.22 -10.25
C ARG A 60 -1.15 -9.90 -9.23
N GLY A 61 -1.90 -9.14 -8.45
CA GLY A 61 -2.67 -9.60 -7.31
C GLY A 61 -1.87 -9.60 -6.02
N ILE A 62 -2.51 -10.08 -4.95
CA ILE A 62 -1.89 -10.24 -3.63
C ILE A 62 -2.04 -11.68 -3.14
N ASP A 63 -1.02 -12.18 -2.43
CA ASP A 63 -1.16 -13.42 -1.67
C ASP A 63 -1.98 -13.15 -0.40
N THR A 64 -3.23 -13.58 -0.39
CA THR A 64 -4.13 -13.44 0.75
C THR A 64 -3.59 -14.11 2.02
N ARG A 65 -2.73 -15.13 1.91
CA ARG A 65 -2.10 -15.78 3.06
C ARG A 65 -1.05 -14.89 3.73
N ALA A 66 -0.32 -14.08 2.96
CA ALA A 66 0.62 -13.09 3.47
C ALA A 66 -0.11 -11.94 4.17
N TRP A 67 -1.28 -11.56 3.65
CA TRP A 67 -2.09 -10.46 4.17
C TRP A 67 -3.04 -10.85 5.31
N ARG A 68 -3.24 -12.15 5.58
CA ARG A 68 -4.27 -12.66 6.52
C ARG A 68 -4.25 -12.01 7.91
N HIS A 69 -3.08 -11.63 8.40
CA HIS A 69 -2.88 -11.03 9.74
C HIS A 69 -2.74 -9.51 9.70
N HIS A 70 -2.84 -8.91 8.52
CA HIS A 70 -2.69 -7.47 8.25
C HIS A 70 -3.90 -6.90 7.52
N MET A 71 -5.01 -7.65 7.42
CA MET A 71 -6.27 -7.15 6.89
C MET A 71 -6.80 -6.05 7.79
N ASP A 72 -7.39 -5.04 7.17
CA ASP A 72 -7.98 -3.84 7.78
C ASP A 72 -7.03 -3.01 8.65
N CYS A 73 -5.73 -3.30 8.65
CA CYS A 73 -4.68 -2.55 9.33
C CYS A 73 -3.76 -1.83 8.34
N VAL A 74 -3.20 -0.69 8.77
CA VAL A 74 -2.10 -0.04 8.04
C VAL A 74 -0.88 -0.97 8.12
N ALA A 75 -0.24 -1.21 6.98
CA ALA A 75 1.05 -1.87 6.90
C ALA A 75 2.01 -1.05 6.03
N GLU A 76 3.29 -1.04 6.38
CA GLU A 76 4.33 -0.69 5.42
C GLU A 76 4.38 -1.77 4.34
N LEU A 77 4.61 -1.38 3.10
CA LEU A 77 4.62 -2.29 1.96
C LEU A 77 6.04 -2.67 1.59
N ALA A 78 6.22 -3.93 1.23
CA ALA A 78 7.44 -4.46 0.62
C ALA A 78 7.09 -5.24 -0.65
N ILE A 79 8.09 -5.40 -1.53
CA ILE A 79 8.01 -6.29 -2.68
C ILE A 79 8.97 -7.44 -2.43
N VAL A 80 8.43 -8.65 -2.27
CA VAL A 80 9.20 -9.88 -2.05
C VAL A 80 8.92 -10.83 -3.21
N ARG A 81 9.97 -11.22 -3.94
CA ARG A 81 9.85 -12.08 -5.14
C ARG A 81 8.84 -11.55 -6.19
N GLY A 82 8.69 -10.22 -6.26
CA GLY A 82 7.77 -9.57 -7.19
C GLY A 82 6.31 -9.49 -6.72
N GLU A 83 6.01 -9.92 -5.49
CA GLU A 83 4.69 -9.85 -4.88
C GLU A 83 4.61 -8.73 -3.85
N LEU A 84 3.45 -8.07 -3.80
CA LEU A 84 3.17 -7.03 -2.81
C LEU A 84 2.78 -7.66 -1.48
N VAL A 85 3.60 -7.46 -0.46
CA VAL A 85 3.42 -8.02 0.88
C VAL A 85 3.50 -6.95 1.96
N PRO A 86 2.83 -7.12 3.10
CA PRO A 86 3.08 -6.28 4.26
C PRO A 86 4.51 -6.53 4.77
N ALA A 87 5.29 -5.46 4.96
CA ALA A 87 6.59 -5.52 5.58
C ALA A 87 6.41 -5.89 7.06
N VAL A 88 6.82 -7.09 7.44
CA VAL A 88 6.81 -7.54 8.84
C VAL A 88 7.95 -6.82 9.56
N GLY A 89 7.66 -5.65 10.13
CA GLY A 89 8.67 -4.83 10.79
C GLY A 89 8.09 -3.68 11.61
N SER A 90 7.91 -3.94 12.90
CA SER A 90 7.79 -2.95 13.99
C SER A 90 6.41 -2.31 14.22
N ASN A 91 5.42 -3.09 14.67
CA ASN A 91 4.53 -2.56 15.71
C ASN A 91 5.32 -2.54 17.03
N ARG A 92 6.16 -1.52 17.20
CA ARG A 92 6.67 -1.08 18.50
C ARG A 92 6.11 0.32 18.69
N ASP A 93 4.85 0.40 19.08
CA ASP A 93 4.31 1.52 19.85
C ASP A 93 3.22 0.94 20.75
N ALA A 94 3.70 0.40 21.88
CA ALA A 94 2.96 0.29 23.12
C ALA A 94 3.28 1.54 23.96
#